data_AF-A0A948G4D2-F1
#
_entry.id   AF-A0A948G4D2-F1
#
_cell.length_a   1.000
_cell.length_b   1.000
_cell.length_c   1.000
_cell.angle_alpha   90.00
_cell.angle_beta   90.00
_cell.angle_gamma   90.00
#
_symmetry.space_group_name_H-M   'P 1'
#
loop_
_entity.id
_entity.type
_entity.pdbx_description
1 polymer ?
#
loop_
_entity_poly.entity_id
_entity_poly.type
_entity_poly.pdbx_seq_one_letter_code
_entity_poly.pdbx_strand_id
1 'polypeptide(L)'
;MKKLGVWLNKYFLSVWAVFLLFFIPLYPKLPLLDILPGYIVRIRLEDFFIAFAWLLLAYQLIKQRIQLKKAPLFKPIAIYLIIGFLSCLSALFITKTVPLELIHAGKLWLHYFRRIEYFSLFFIFYFGFKALPKKWQARAYFPLLPILLIVALYGFGQKYFYWPVYLTMNREFSKGMKLYLTEHARVSSTFGGHYDLAAFLVILLPLILALFYAVSKKLLKLAFLLGFSAGFWLLILTASRTSFIAYLASVGIFFFLMAIKKGFKWSLLRGGLVIFLSIFIMLFFGDLSSRYAHFVSGIKKYPGICFTVEPKEAKEAELIAKPVLPGGAILEKEEDKTKTASESAVCRALIRVNEKINLEKLAELIQKAKQSKLVAWLKPKPKKPDASQVVTKTDEVPVPVRPLPPDVYEDIPLYPTASPSAESAIATATLTPAPAPVGRTYSDNAYKYGLSAAIRLDALWPLAWEGFERNPLLGSGYSTLTKVKPTDFTEAESTDNDYLRMLGETGLLGSLSFLAIFGVVCYQAWQSLIHSRHVYDQLMAGAIIALVVGLLINAVYIDIFEASKVAYMLWAVVGIFFATRAKLKINPPTGGKR
;
A
#
# COMPACT_ATOMS: atom_id res chain seq x y z
N MET A 1 0.36 44.16 24.09
CA MET A 1 1.00 42.85 24.36
C MET A 1 0.08 41.82 25.04
N LYS A 2 -0.63 42.13 26.15
CA LYS A 2 -1.52 41.15 26.85
C LYS A 2 -2.57 40.46 25.97
N LYS A 3 -3.25 41.20 25.06
CA LYS A 3 -4.25 40.63 24.14
C LYS A 3 -3.65 39.62 23.14
N LEU A 4 -2.43 39.86 22.65
CA LEU A 4 -1.73 38.96 21.73
C LEU A 4 -1.30 37.67 22.44
N GLY A 5 -0.77 37.79 23.67
CA GLY A 5 -0.41 36.62 24.48
C GLY A 5 -1.60 35.71 24.80
N VAL A 6 -2.77 36.28 25.13
CA VAL A 6 -4.00 35.51 25.35
C VAL A 6 -4.48 34.84 24.06
N TRP A 7 -4.40 35.53 22.93
CA TRP A 7 -4.79 34.98 21.62
C TRP A 7 -3.88 33.82 21.21
N LEU A 8 -2.56 34.01 21.26
CA LEU A 8 -1.58 32.97 20.95
C LEU A 8 -1.81 31.76 21.85
N ASN A 9 -1.92 31.96 23.16
CA ASN A 9 -2.15 30.87 24.11
C ASN A 9 -3.45 30.08 23.83
N LYS A 10 -4.44 30.68 23.15
CA LYS A 10 -5.69 30.02 22.76
C LYS A 10 -5.58 29.31 21.41
N TYR A 11 -4.91 29.88 20.41
CA TYR A 11 -4.95 29.42 19.02
C TYR A 11 -3.62 28.88 18.49
N PHE A 12 -2.56 28.83 19.29
CA PHE A 12 -1.23 28.44 18.80
C PHE A 12 -1.20 27.03 18.20
N LEU A 13 -1.86 26.05 18.84
CA LEU A 13 -2.01 24.72 18.26
C LEU A 13 -2.84 24.73 16.97
N SER A 14 -3.84 25.61 16.85
CA SER A 14 -4.63 25.76 15.62
C SER A 14 -3.78 26.30 14.48
N VAL A 15 -2.97 27.34 14.74
CA VAL A 15 -2.03 27.91 13.76
C VAL A 15 -1.03 26.85 13.33
N TRP A 16 -0.49 26.09 14.28
CA TRP A 16 0.46 25.02 13.99
C TRP A 16 -0.16 23.86 13.22
N ALA A 17 -1.40 23.47 13.53
CA ALA A 17 -2.12 22.46 12.77
C ALA A 17 -2.38 22.91 11.31
N VAL A 18 -2.72 24.19 11.09
CA VAL A 18 -2.86 24.75 9.74
C VAL A 18 -1.51 24.77 9.02
N PHE A 19 -0.43 25.16 9.70
CA PHE A 19 0.93 25.08 9.15
C PHE A 19 1.28 23.65 8.70
N LEU A 20 1.07 22.65 9.57
CA LEU A 20 1.31 21.24 9.25
C LEU A 20 0.46 20.75 8.06
N LEU A 21 -0.78 21.22 7.94
CA LEU A 21 -1.67 20.86 6.82
C LEU A 21 -1.07 21.25 5.47
N PHE A 22 -0.39 22.39 5.39
CA PHE A 22 0.34 22.82 4.20
C PHE A 22 1.72 22.19 4.10
N PHE A 23 2.49 22.20 5.19
CA PHE A 23 3.89 21.79 5.17
C PHE A 23 4.07 20.32 4.75
N ILE A 24 3.29 19.40 5.35
CA ILE A 24 3.45 17.95 5.15
C ILE A 24 3.33 17.53 3.66
N PRO A 25 2.27 17.90 2.92
CA PRO A 25 2.14 17.53 1.51
C PRO A 25 2.99 18.39 0.55
N LEU A 26 3.48 19.56 0.97
CA LEU A 26 4.20 20.48 0.07
C LEU A 26 5.72 20.38 0.19
N TYR A 27 6.24 20.05 1.36
CA TYR A 27 7.69 19.93 1.58
C TYR A 27 8.20 18.58 1.03
N PRO A 28 9.19 18.53 0.12
CA PRO A 28 9.73 17.25 -0.36
C PRO A 28 10.29 16.38 0.78
N LYS A 29 10.29 15.04 0.65
CA LYS A 29 10.84 14.12 1.66
C LYS A 29 12.38 14.20 1.74
N LEU A 30 12.91 15.33 2.20
CA LEU A 30 14.33 15.55 2.40
C LEU A 30 14.77 15.01 3.77
N PRO A 31 15.79 14.14 3.83
CA PRO A 31 16.31 13.65 5.09
C PRO A 31 17.18 14.71 5.77
N LEU A 32 17.28 14.59 7.09
CA LEU A 32 18.19 15.35 7.93
C LEU A 32 19.23 14.44 8.57
N LEU A 33 18.79 13.34 9.18
CA LEU A 33 19.65 12.48 10.00
C LEU A 33 19.32 10.99 9.79
N ASP A 34 20.36 10.16 9.82
CA ASP A 34 20.22 8.70 9.87
C ASP A 34 19.99 8.25 11.32
N ILE A 35 19.03 7.35 11.52
CA ILE A 35 18.68 6.84 12.86
C ILE A 35 19.42 5.55 13.17
N LEU A 36 19.43 4.62 12.21
CA LEU A 36 20.01 3.30 12.35
C LEU A 36 20.92 3.01 11.13
N PRO A 37 22.12 2.44 11.34
CA PRO A 37 22.95 1.95 10.24
C PRO A 37 22.17 0.96 9.38
N GLY A 38 22.34 1.02 8.05
CA GLY A 38 21.64 0.10 7.15
C GLY A 38 20.19 0.47 6.82
N TYR A 39 19.53 1.30 7.63
CA TYR A 39 18.08 1.50 7.51
C TYR A 39 17.71 2.62 6.52
N ILE A 40 16.67 2.38 5.70
CA ILE A 40 16.20 3.35 4.70
C ILE A 40 15.45 4.55 5.29
N VAL A 41 14.79 4.40 6.44
CA VAL A 41 13.94 5.46 6.99
C VAL A 41 14.78 6.43 7.82
N ARG A 42 14.80 7.68 7.37
CA ARG A 42 15.56 8.78 7.97
C ARG A 42 14.67 9.75 8.74
N ILE A 43 15.25 10.48 9.71
CA ILE A 43 14.59 11.63 10.34
C ILE A 43 14.54 12.76 9.32
N ARG A 44 13.38 13.39 9.20
CA ARG A 44 13.11 14.48 8.26
C ARG A 44 12.59 15.71 9.00
N LEU A 45 12.52 16.84 8.31
CA LEU A 45 12.12 18.11 8.92
C LEU A 45 10.68 18.08 9.45
N GLU A 46 9.78 17.36 8.78
CA GLU A 46 8.40 17.18 9.27
C GLU A 46 8.34 16.48 10.63
N ASP A 47 9.25 15.55 10.93
CA ASP A 47 9.26 14.80 12.18
C ASP A 47 9.49 15.77 13.36
N PHE A 48 10.36 16.79 13.20
CA PHE A 48 10.58 17.85 14.18
C PHE A 48 9.38 18.78 14.36
N PHE A 49 8.71 19.17 13.27
CA PHE A 49 7.52 20.02 13.37
C PHE A 49 6.32 19.28 13.98
N ILE A 50 6.20 17.97 13.76
CA ILE A 50 5.23 17.13 14.44
C ILE A 50 5.59 17.01 15.92
N ALA A 51 6.86 16.75 16.26
CA ALA A 51 7.31 16.70 17.65
C ALA A 51 7.05 18.03 18.39
N PHE A 52 7.26 19.18 17.75
CA PHE A 52 6.90 20.46 18.32
C PHE A 52 5.38 20.59 18.55
N ALA A 53 4.56 20.13 17.61
CA ALA A 53 3.10 20.09 17.77
C ALA A 53 2.67 19.23 18.97
N TRP A 54 3.38 18.13 19.24
CA TRP A 54 3.18 17.33 20.43
C TRP A 54 3.47 18.09 21.70
N LEU A 55 4.57 18.85 21.75
CA LEU A 55 4.88 19.69 22.90
C LEU A 55 3.77 20.72 23.16
N LEU A 56 3.19 21.29 22.10
CA LEU A 56 2.04 22.19 22.22
C LEU A 56 0.79 21.48 22.75
N LEU A 57 0.53 20.25 22.29
CA LEU A 57 -0.57 19.43 22.76
C LEU A 57 -0.38 19.04 24.24
N ALA A 58 0.82 18.58 24.61
CA ALA A 58 1.21 18.22 25.96
C ALA A 58 1.10 19.41 26.92
N TYR A 59 1.57 20.59 26.50
CA TYR A 59 1.41 21.82 27.26
C TYR A 59 -0.06 22.14 27.55
N GLN A 60 -0.95 21.98 26.56
CA GLN A 60 -2.39 22.20 26.78
C GLN A 60 -3.04 21.13 27.66
N LEU A 61 -2.53 19.89 27.65
CA LEU A 61 -2.97 18.81 28.54
C LEU A 61 -2.59 19.10 29.99
N ILE A 62 -1.34 19.52 30.24
CA ILE A 62 -0.84 19.89 31.57
C ILE A 62 -1.64 21.08 32.12
N LYS A 63 -1.96 22.06 31.28
CA LYS A 63 -2.85 23.18 31.63
C LYS A 63 -4.34 22.80 31.74
N GLN A 64 -4.68 21.51 31.62
CA GLN A 64 -6.05 20.95 31.68
C GLN A 64 -7.06 21.62 30.72
N ARG A 65 -6.58 22.28 29.67
CA ARG A 65 -7.44 22.95 28.68
C ARG A 65 -8.07 21.98 27.71
N ILE A 66 -7.39 20.85 27.48
CA ILE A 66 -7.87 19.75 26.67
C ILE A 66 -7.84 18.46 27.48
N GLN A 67 -8.69 17.51 27.13
CA GLN A 67 -8.75 16.20 27.75
C GLN A 67 -8.80 15.17 26.63
N LEU A 68 -7.75 14.34 26.50
CA LEU A 68 -7.67 13.34 25.43
C LEU A 68 -8.87 12.38 25.45
N LYS A 69 -9.35 12.00 26.65
CA LYS A 69 -10.53 11.14 26.83
C LYS A 69 -11.81 11.67 26.17
N LYS A 70 -11.89 12.98 25.89
CA LYS A 70 -13.02 13.61 25.18
C LYS A 70 -12.91 13.51 23.65
N ALA A 71 -11.77 13.09 23.11
CA ALA A 71 -11.60 12.88 21.68
C ALA A 71 -12.30 11.57 21.25
N PRO A 72 -13.12 11.58 20.19
CA PRO A 72 -13.94 10.42 19.81
C PRO A 72 -13.16 9.13 19.52
N LEU A 73 -11.92 9.24 19.02
CA LEU A 73 -11.08 8.09 18.68
C LEU A 73 -10.06 7.74 19.77
N PHE A 74 -10.08 8.39 20.94
CA PHE A 74 -9.09 8.14 21.99
C PHE A 74 -9.04 6.66 22.42
N LYS A 75 -10.19 6.08 22.75
CA LYS A 75 -10.27 4.68 23.19
C LYS A 75 -9.83 3.69 22.10
N PRO A 76 -10.38 3.70 20.87
CA PRO A 76 -9.99 2.71 19.86
C PRO A 76 -8.51 2.84 19.45
N ILE A 77 -7.97 4.07 19.36
CA ILE A 77 -6.54 4.28 19.11
C ILE A 77 -5.69 3.74 20.27
N ALA A 78 -6.05 4.03 21.52
CA ALA A 78 -5.31 3.55 22.68
C ALA A 78 -5.29 2.01 22.75
N ILE A 79 -6.40 1.35 22.43
CA ILE A 79 -6.48 -0.11 22.38
C ILE A 79 -5.50 -0.67 21.33
N TYR A 80 -5.53 -0.14 20.11
CA TYR A 80 -4.60 -0.56 19.05
C TYR A 80 -3.13 -0.36 19.46
N LEU A 81 -2.79 0.79 20.03
CA LEU A 81 -1.42 1.07 20.48
C LEU A 81 -0.98 0.14 21.61
N ILE A 82 -1.85 -0.17 22.58
CA ILE A 82 -1.54 -1.15 23.63
C ILE A 82 -1.29 -2.53 23.02
N ILE A 83 -2.11 -2.98 22.07
CA ILE A 83 -1.92 -4.27 21.40
C ILE A 83 -0.61 -4.27 20.60
N GLY A 84 -0.31 -3.19 19.88
CA GLY A 84 0.97 -3.04 19.17
C GLY A 84 2.17 -3.07 20.12
N PHE A 85 2.07 -2.48 21.30
CA PHE A 85 3.11 -2.57 22.34
C PHE A 85 3.27 -4.01 22.85
N LEU A 86 2.17 -4.70 23.14
CA LEU A 86 2.19 -6.11 23.56
C LEU A 86 2.77 -7.01 22.48
N SER A 87 2.50 -6.72 21.20
CA SER A 87 3.10 -7.39 20.06
C SER A 87 4.63 -7.21 20.03
N CYS A 88 5.13 -5.98 20.24
CA CYS A 88 6.58 -5.76 20.37
C CYS A 88 7.20 -6.57 21.52
N LEU A 89 6.55 -6.62 22.68
CA LEU A 89 7.03 -7.41 23.81
C LEU A 89 7.01 -8.92 23.51
N SER A 90 5.95 -9.40 22.86
CA SER A 90 5.87 -10.79 22.39
C SER A 90 7.02 -11.09 21.43
N ALA A 91 7.29 -10.21 20.47
CA ALA A 91 8.36 -10.37 19.48
C ALA A 91 9.75 -10.52 20.10
N LEU A 92 10.04 -9.75 21.16
CA LEU A 92 11.33 -9.74 21.84
C LEU A 92 11.48 -10.93 22.81
N PHE A 93 10.43 -11.26 23.56
CA PHE A 93 10.55 -12.15 24.72
C PHE A 93 9.86 -13.51 24.56
N ILE A 94 8.79 -13.59 23.77
CA ILE A 94 7.95 -14.79 23.62
C ILE A 94 8.27 -15.50 22.31
N THR A 95 7.95 -14.88 21.17
CA THR A 95 8.16 -15.47 19.84
C THR A 95 9.61 -15.39 19.38
N LYS A 96 10.42 -14.51 20.01
CA LYS A 96 11.85 -14.30 19.71
C LYS A 96 12.12 -14.07 18.22
N THR A 97 11.19 -13.37 17.57
CA THR A 97 11.26 -12.99 16.16
C THR A 97 12.16 -11.78 15.93
N VAL A 98 12.51 -11.08 17.01
CA VAL A 98 13.44 -9.95 17.01
C VAL A 98 14.53 -10.22 18.05
N PRO A 99 15.81 -10.30 17.66
CA PRO A 99 16.93 -10.37 18.60
C PRO A 99 16.98 -9.16 19.53
N LEU A 100 17.50 -9.35 20.74
CA LEU A 100 17.63 -8.27 21.75
C LEU A 100 18.76 -7.27 21.43
N GLU A 101 19.48 -7.45 20.33
CA GLU A 101 20.47 -6.50 19.86
C GLU A 101 19.83 -5.13 19.55
N LEU A 102 20.56 -4.07 19.88
CA LEU A 102 20.08 -2.69 19.81
C LEU A 102 19.55 -2.32 18.41
N ILE A 103 20.19 -2.82 17.34
CA ILE A 103 19.80 -2.49 15.97
C ILE A 103 18.44 -3.10 15.60
N HIS A 104 18.18 -4.33 16.04
CA HIS A 104 16.93 -5.05 15.76
C HIS A 104 15.79 -4.58 16.66
N ALA A 105 16.03 -4.52 17.97
CA ALA A 105 15.05 -4.01 18.93
C ALA A 105 14.75 -2.52 18.68
N GLY A 106 15.76 -1.72 18.34
CA GLY A 106 15.61 -0.31 17.98
C GLY A 106 14.71 -0.13 16.75
N LYS A 107 14.91 -0.93 15.69
CA LYS A 107 14.06 -0.89 14.50
C LYS A 107 12.61 -1.22 14.84
N LEU A 108 12.35 -2.30 15.59
CA LEU A 108 11.02 -2.67 16.08
C LEU A 108 10.33 -1.49 16.79
N TRP A 109 11.01 -0.87 17.75
CA TRP A 109 10.46 0.25 18.51
C TRP A 109 10.22 1.50 17.66
N LEU A 110 11.09 1.80 16.69
CA LEU A 110 10.87 2.91 15.75
C LEU A 110 9.60 2.72 14.92
N HIS A 111 9.31 1.50 14.46
CA HIS A 111 8.06 1.22 13.77
C HIS A 111 6.84 1.40 14.67
N TYR A 112 6.92 0.95 15.93
CA TYR A 112 5.85 1.18 16.90
C TYR A 112 5.65 2.67 17.20
N PHE A 113 6.72 3.43 17.47
CA PHE A 113 6.64 4.87 17.72
C PHE A 113 6.11 5.64 16.52
N ARG A 114 6.42 5.19 15.29
CA ARG A 114 5.84 5.75 14.08
C ARG A 114 4.32 5.63 14.05
N ARG A 115 3.72 4.55 14.57
CA ARG A 115 2.26 4.45 14.71
C ARG A 115 1.71 5.50 15.67
N ILE A 116 2.37 5.72 16.80
CA ILE A 116 1.97 6.78 17.74
C ILE A 116 2.06 8.16 17.08
N GLU A 117 3.15 8.41 16.35
CA GLU A 117 3.35 9.62 15.56
C GLU A 117 2.19 9.82 14.58
N TYR A 118 1.79 8.81 13.80
CA TYR A 118 0.67 8.91 12.86
C TYR A 118 -0.66 9.26 13.55
N PHE A 119 -1.04 8.54 14.59
CA PHE A 119 -2.29 8.82 15.32
C PHE A 119 -2.28 10.16 16.03
N SER A 120 -1.12 10.68 16.41
CA SER A 120 -1.04 11.98 17.08
C SER A 120 -1.61 13.12 16.23
N LEU A 121 -1.49 13.03 14.90
CA LEU A 121 -2.01 14.04 13.97
C LEU A 121 -3.53 14.14 14.10
N PHE A 122 -4.22 13.03 14.38
CA PHE A 122 -5.65 13.09 14.68
C PHE A 122 -5.93 14.02 15.87
N PHE A 123 -5.20 13.88 16.98
CA PHE A 123 -5.42 14.70 18.17
C PHE A 123 -5.01 16.16 17.96
N ILE A 124 -3.87 16.40 17.30
CA ILE A 124 -3.38 17.74 16.95
C ILE A 124 -4.43 18.49 16.13
N PHE A 125 -4.93 17.86 15.06
CA PHE A 125 -5.93 18.47 14.19
C PHE A 125 -7.30 18.56 14.86
N TYR A 126 -7.72 17.54 15.62
CA TYR A 126 -8.98 17.56 16.34
C TYR A 126 -9.05 18.73 17.34
N PHE A 127 -8.08 18.84 18.25
CA PHE A 127 -8.07 19.92 19.24
C PHE A 127 -7.74 21.27 18.62
N GLY A 128 -6.82 21.31 17.65
CA GLY A 128 -6.46 22.52 16.91
C GLY A 128 -7.66 23.14 16.20
N PHE A 129 -8.43 22.37 15.42
CA PHE A 129 -9.59 22.89 14.68
C PHE A 129 -10.81 23.11 15.59
N LYS A 130 -10.96 22.34 16.66
CA LYS A 130 -12.06 22.53 17.63
C LYS A 130 -11.94 23.86 18.38
N ALA A 131 -10.72 24.35 18.60
CA ALA A 131 -10.48 25.65 19.24
C ALA A 131 -10.86 26.85 18.34
N LEU A 132 -10.88 26.68 17.01
CA LEU A 132 -11.15 27.76 16.07
C LEU A 132 -12.59 28.29 16.17
N PRO A 133 -12.82 29.58 15.85
CA PRO A 133 -14.18 30.11 15.72
C PRO A 133 -15.01 29.36 14.67
N LYS A 134 -16.34 29.32 14.86
CA LYS A 134 -17.27 28.59 13.96
C LYS A 134 -17.15 28.98 12.49
N LYS A 135 -16.88 30.25 12.19
CA LYS A 135 -16.65 30.74 10.82
C LYS A 135 -15.44 30.10 10.11
N TRP A 136 -14.42 29.70 10.86
CA TRP A 136 -13.22 29.04 10.36
C TRP A 136 -13.41 27.52 10.31
N GLN A 137 -14.12 26.96 11.29
CA GLN A 137 -14.52 25.54 11.26
C GLN A 137 -15.32 25.21 9.99
N ALA A 138 -16.25 26.07 9.57
CA ALA A 138 -17.04 25.91 8.34
C ALA A 138 -16.21 25.98 7.04
N ARG A 139 -14.95 26.42 7.10
CA ARG A 139 -14.04 26.54 5.95
C ARG A 139 -12.80 25.65 6.10
N ALA A 140 -12.80 24.72 7.06
CA ALA A 140 -11.61 23.96 7.43
C ALA A 140 -10.99 23.13 6.29
N TYR A 141 -11.80 22.72 5.31
CA TYR A 141 -11.35 21.94 4.16
C TYR A 141 -10.95 22.79 2.94
N PHE A 142 -11.22 24.10 2.93
CA PHE A 142 -10.86 24.96 1.80
C PHE A 142 -9.35 25.01 1.50
N PRO A 143 -8.45 24.95 2.52
CA PRO A 143 -7.01 24.83 2.29
C PRO A 143 -6.57 23.63 1.45
N LEU A 144 -7.39 22.57 1.33
CA LEU A 144 -7.03 21.40 0.52
C LEU A 144 -6.93 21.72 -0.99
N LEU A 145 -7.65 22.74 -1.48
CA LEU A 145 -7.59 23.15 -2.88
C LEU A 145 -6.22 23.74 -3.26
N PRO A 146 -5.70 24.79 -2.61
CA PRO A 146 -4.37 25.29 -2.93
C PRO A 146 -3.28 24.25 -2.68
N ILE A 147 -3.40 23.39 -1.67
CA ILE A 147 -2.47 22.26 -1.47
C ILE A 147 -2.46 21.36 -2.71
N LEU A 148 -3.63 20.91 -3.18
CA LEU A 148 -3.73 20.06 -4.37
C LEU A 148 -3.15 20.75 -5.61
N LEU A 149 -3.44 22.04 -5.81
CA LEU A 149 -2.96 22.79 -6.96
C LEU A 149 -1.43 22.94 -6.95
N ILE A 150 -0.81 23.20 -5.80
CA ILE A 150 0.65 23.30 -5.68
C ILE A 150 1.30 21.93 -5.91
N VAL A 151 0.75 20.86 -5.34
CA VAL A 151 1.23 19.49 -5.59
C VAL A 151 1.10 19.11 -7.07
N ALA A 152 -0.02 19.47 -7.71
CA ALA A 152 -0.22 19.23 -9.14
C ALA A 152 0.74 20.05 -10.00
N LEU A 153 0.90 21.34 -9.71
CA LEU A 153 1.84 22.21 -10.41
C LEU A 153 3.27 21.67 -10.31
N TYR A 154 3.70 21.24 -9.12
CA TYR A 154 5.02 20.63 -8.93
C TYR A 154 5.16 19.32 -9.70
N GLY A 155 4.12 18.47 -9.71
CA GLY A 155 4.12 17.22 -10.46
C GLY A 155 4.17 17.42 -11.98
N PHE A 156 3.47 18.43 -12.51
CA PHE A 156 3.56 18.81 -13.92
C PHE A 156 4.95 19.40 -14.23
N GLY A 157 5.51 20.17 -13.32
CA GLY A 157 6.90 20.61 -13.36
C GLY A 157 7.88 19.44 -13.49
N GLN A 158 7.69 18.38 -12.70
CA GLN A 158 8.53 17.17 -12.75
C GLN A 158 8.40 16.44 -14.10
N LYS A 159 7.18 16.33 -14.65
CA LYS A 159 6.93 15.60 -15.90
C LYS A 159 7.34 16.36 -17.16
N TYR A 160 7.09 17.66 -17.20
CA TYR A 160 7.17 18.46 -18.43
C TYR A 160 8.26 19.53 -18.41
N PHE A 161 8.75 19.93 -17.24
CA PHE A 161 9.71 21.03 -17.07
C PHE A 161 11.00 20.62 -16.34
N TYR A 162 11.24 19.31 -16.21
CA TYR A 162 12.45 18.76 -15.61
C TYR A 162 12.72 19.26 -14.17
N TRP A 163 11.66 19.53 -13.40
CA TRP A 163 11.82 19.86 -11.98
C TRP A 163 12.31 18.65 -11.19
N PRO A 164 13.06 18.86 -10.10
CA PRO A 164 13.66 17.76 -9.34
C PRO A 164 12.61 16.87 -8.68
N VAL A 165 12.99 15.62 -8.46
CA VAL A 165 12.26 14.63 -7.66
C VAL A 165 13.17 14.08 -6.56
N TYR A 166 12.58 13.83 -5.39
CA TYR A 166 13.25 13.29 -4.21
C TYR A 166 12.51 12.02 -3.80
N LEU A 167 13.12 10.86 -4.05
CA LEU A 167 12.51 9.55 -3.85
C LEU A 167 13.06 8.88 -2.59
N THR A 168 12.24 8.08 -1.93
CA THR A 168 12.64 7.31 -0.74
C THR A 168 12.33 5.82 -0.89
N MET A 169 12.11 5.35 -2.12
CA MET A 169 11.82 3.94 -2.42
C MET A 169 13.07 3.06 -2.43
N ASN A 170 14.26 3.66 -2.46
CA ASN A 170 15.55 2.98 -2.45
C ASN A 170 16.45 3.64 -1.40
N ARG A 171 17.32 2.84 -0.76
CA ARG A 171 18.25 3.31 0.27
C ARG A 171 19.14 4.45 -0.20
N GLU A 172 19.68 4.36 -1.40
CA GLU A 172 20.50 5.42 -1.97
C GLU A 172 19.69 6.69 -2.24
N PHE A 173 18.49 6.55 -2.80
CA PHE A 173 17.63 7.71 -3.06
C PHE A 173 17.15 8.38 -1.77
N SER A 174 16.95 7.60 -0.70
CA SER A 174 16.53 8.09 0.61
C SER A 174 17.50 9.12 1.22
N LYS A 175 18.75 9.18 0.74
CA LYS A 175 19.77 10.19 1.12
C LYS A 175 19.43 11.61 0.68
N GLY A 176 18.28 11.83 0.03
CA GLY A 176 17.84 13.17 -0.40
C GLY A 176 18.46 13.60 -1.72
N MET A 177 18.86 12.64 -2.55
CA MET A 177 19.46 12.93 -3.84
C MET A 177 18.46 13.66 -4.74
N LYS A 178 18.96 14.69 -5.42
CA LYS A 178 18.20 15.41 -6.44
C LYS A 178 18.17 14.57 -7.72
N LEU A 179 17.04 13.97 -8.02
CA LEU A 179 16.83 13.16 -9.22
C LEU A 179 15.95 13.90 -10.23
N TYR A 180 15.88 13.39 -11.46
CA TYR A 180 15.01 13.88 -12.51
C TYR A 180 14.26 12.72 -13.16
N LEU A 181 13.02 12.95 -13.58
CA LEU A 181 12.21 11.92 -14.22
C LEU A 181 12.72 11.68 -15.65
N THR A 182 12.97 10.42 -15.98
CA THR A 182 13.14 9.99 -17.37
C THR A 182 11.79 10.01 -18.09
N GLU A 183 11.79 9.90 -19.42
CA GLU A 183 10.60 10.03 -20.25
C GLU A 183 9.43 9.13 -19.80
N HIS A 184 9.75 7.89 -19.42
CA HIS A 184 8.77 6.88 -18.95
C HIS A 184 8.63 6.83 -17.42
N ALA A 185 9.33 7.70 -16.67
CA ALA A 185 9.23 7.73 -15.23
C ALA A 185 7.91 8.34 -14.76
N ARG A 186 7.46 7.86 -13.61
CA ARG A 186 6.17 8.22 -13.01
C ARG A 186 6.31 9.41 -12.08
N VAL A 187 5.29 10.25 -12.08
CA VAL A 187 5.27 11.44 -11.23
C VAL A 187 5.08 11.04 -9.77
N SER A 188 5.88 11.62 -8.87
CA SER A 188 5.87 11.33 -7.43
C SER A 188 5.58 12.57 -6.55
N SER A 189 5.62 13.78 -7.13
CA SER A 189 5.38 15.12 -6.57
C SER A 189 5.44 15.27 -5.04
N THR A 190 6.59 15.71 -4.51
CA THR A 190 6.94 15.84 -3.06
C THR A 190 6.88 14.54 -2.23
N PHE A 191 6.15 13.50 -2.63
CA PHE A 191 6.07 12.22 -1.92
C PHE A 191 7.28 11.33 -2.22
N GLY A 192 7.44 10.27 -1.41
CA GLY A 192 8.59 9.36 -1.52
C GLY A 192 8.58 8.47 -2.76
N GLY A 193 7.44 8.38 -3.44
CA GLY A 193 7.22 7.60 -4.66
C GLY A 193 5.84 7.87 -5.26
N HIS A 194 5.60 7.36 -6.47
CA HIS A 194 4.36 7.57 -7.23
C HIS A 194 3.14 6.91 -6.56
N TYR A 195 3.33 5.81 -5.82
CA TYR A 195 2.26 5.16 -5.07
C TYR A 195 1.75 6.01 -3.90
N ASP A 196 2.65 6.65 -3.14
CA ASP A 196 2.32 7.59 -2.06
C ASP A 196 1.47 8.77 -2.60
N LEU A 197 1.90 9.38 -3.71
CA LEU A 197 1.18 10.47 -4.36
C LEU A 197 -0.22 10.03 -4.81
N ALA A 198 -0.31 8.84 -5.42
CA ALA A 198 -1.57 8.30 -5.88
C ALA A 198 -2.54 8.05 -4.71
N ALA A 199 -2.07 7.49 -3.60
CA ALA A 199 -2.87 7.29 -2.40
C ALA A 199 -3.31 8.62 -1.75
N PHE A 200 -2.46 9.64 -1.75
CA PHE A 200 -2.84 11.00 -1.35
C PHE A 200 -3.98 11.55 -2.21
N LEU A 201 -3.96 11.32 -3.53
CA LEU A 201 -5.05 11.75 -4.43
C LEU A 201 -6.35 10.98 -4.18
N VAL A 202 -6.30 9.70 -3.80
CA VAL A 202 -7.47 8.92 -3.35
C VAL A 202 -8.14 9.57 -2.13
N ILE A 203 -7.37 10.24 -1.26
CA ILE A 203 -7.90 11.00 -0.12
C ILE A 203 -8.52 12.32 -0.59
N LEU A 204 -7.79 13.12 -1.39
CA LEU A 204 -8.18 14.50 -1.69
C LEU A 204 -9.31 14.60 -2.71
N LEU A 205 -9.31 13.78 -3.77
CA LEU A 205 -10.29 13.90 -4.85
C LEU A 205 -11.76 13.79 -4.39
N PRO A 206 -12.18 12.83 -3.54
CA PRO A 206 -13.55 12.82 -3.01
C PRO A 206 -13.87 14.05 -2.14
N LEU A 207 -12.90 14.59 -1.40
CA LEU A 207 -13.09 15.81 -0.60
C LEU A 207 -13.27 17.05 -1.49
N ILE A 208 -12.44 17.20 -2.52
CA ILE A 208 -12.52 18.28 -3.50
C ILE A 208 -13.85 18.20 -4.28
N LEU A 209 -14.26 16.99 -4.68
CA LEU A 209 -15.55 16.75 -5.32
C LEU A 209 -16.72 17.15 -4.42
N ALA A 210 -16.66 16.80 -3.13
CA ALA A 210 -17.68 17.19 -2.17
C ALA A 210 -17.73 18.72 -1.95
N LEU A 211 -16.57 19.39 -1.92
CA LEU A 211 -16.48 20.85 -1.83
C LEU A 211 -17.04 21.54 -3.09
N PHE A 212 -16.80 21.00 -4.28
CA PHE A 212 -17.40 21.49 -5.53
C PHE A 212 -18.94 21.54 -5.43
N TYR A 213 -19.55 20.49 -4.87
CA TYR A 213 -21.01 20.45 -4.67
C TYR A 213 -21.50 21.26 -3.47
N ALA A 214 -20.62 21.62 -2.53
CA ALA A 214 -20.98 22.37 -1.34
C ALA A 214 -20.98 23.89 -1.55
N VAL A 215 -20.22 24.40 -2.51
CA VAL A 215 -20.08 25.84 -2.76
C VAL A 215 -21.08 26.33 -3.80
N SER A 216 -21.68 27.51 -3.56
CA SER A 216 -22.64 28.13 -4.49
C SER A 216 -22.01 29.11 -5.48
N LYS A 217 -20.90 29.78 -5.11
CA LYS A 217 -20.25 30.81 -5.96
C LYS A 217 -19.63 30.19 -7.21
N LYS A 218 -19.97 30.73 -8.40
CA LYS A 218 -19.50 30.22 -9.71
C LYS A 218 -17.98 30.16 -9.82
N LEU A 219 -17.27 31.22 -9.42
CA LEU A 219 -15.79 31.26 -9.45
C LEU A 219 -15.15 30.18 -8.57
N LEU A 220 -15.67 29.98 -7.35
CA LEU A 220 -15.17 28.93 -6.47
C LEU A 220 -15.49 27.53 -7.01
N LYS A 221 -16.68 27.32 -7.59
CA LYS A 221 -17.01 26.06 -8.28
C LYS A 221 -16.03 25.77 -9.41
N LEU A 222 -15.71 26.77 -10.24
CA LEU A 222 -14.73 26.63 -11.31
C LEU A 222 -13.35 26.27 -10.74
N ALA A 223 -12.92 26.92 -9.66
CA ALA A 223 -11.65 26.61 -9.00
C ALA A 223 -11.59 25.17 -8.47
N PHE A 224 -12.66 24.67 -7.83
CA PHE A 224 -12.73 23.27 -7.39
C PHE A 224 -12.80 22.28 -8.56
N LEU A 225 -13.47 22.63 -9.66
CA LEU A 225 -13.51 21.82 -10.87
C LEU A 225 -12.11 21.70 -11.51
N LEU A 226 -11.41 22.83 -11.66
CA LEU A 226 -10.04 22.85 -12.18
C LEU A 226 -9.08 22.09 -11.25
N GLY A 227 -9.22 22.26 -9.93
CA GLY A 227 -8.45 21.50 -8.94
C GLY A 227 -8.71 19.99 -9.03
N PHE A 228 -9.97 19.58 -9.16
CA PHE A 228 -10.32 18.17 -9.35
C PHE A 228 -9.72 17.61 -10.64
N SER A 229 -9.85 18.32 -11.76
CA SER A 229 -9.28 17.90 -13.05
C SER A 229 -7.76 17.82 -13.01
N ALA A 230 -7.08 18.79 -12.39
CA ALA A 230 -5.62 18.77 -12.24
C ALA A 230 -5.16 17.61 -11.35
N GLY A 231 -5.85 17.37 -10.23
CA GLY A 231 -5.58 16.22 -9.35
C GLY A 231 -5.85 14.88 -10.03
N PHE A 232 -6.92 14.78 -10.83
CA PHE A 232 -7.23 13.57 -11.60
C PHE A 232 -6.18 13.32 -12.70
N TRP A 233 -5.75 14.35 -13.43
CA TRP A 233 -4.67 14.23 -14.40
C TRP A 233 -3.37 13.79 -13.73
N LEU A 234 -3.05 14.37 -12.55
CA LEU A 234 -1.91 13.95 -11.76
C LEU A 234 -1.99 12.48 -11.33
N LEU A 235 -3.19 11.98 -10.99
CA LEU A 235 -3.40 10.57 -10.66
C LEU A 235 -3.06 9.66 -11.86
N ILE A 236 -3.42 10.05 -13.08
CA ILE A 236 -3.06 9.30 -14.30
C ILE A 236 -1.53 9.27 -14.47
N LEU A 237 -0.84 10.40 -14.26
CA LEU A 237 0.61 10.49 -14.37
C LEU A 237 1.38 9.65 -13.33
N THR A 238 0.72 9.20 -12.26
CA THR A 238 1.32 8.24 -11.31
C THR A 238 1.37 6.81 -11.85
N ALA A 239 0.59 6.49 -12.89
CA ALA A 239 0.42 5.15 -13.46
C ALA A 239 0.14 4.03 -12.43
N SER A 240 -0.51 4.37 -11.30
CA SER A 240 -0.90 3.42 -10.24
C SER A 240 -2.29 2.83 -10.50
N ARG A 241 -2.33 1.56 -10.93
CA ARG A 241 -3.59 0.85 -11.25
C ARG A 241 -4.49 0.68 -10.03
N THR A 242 -3.93 0.24 -8.91
CA THR A 242 -4.67 -0.02 -7.66
C THR A 242 -5.24 1.26 -7.08
N SER A 243 -4.45 2.34 -7.06
CA SER A 243 -4.92 3.65 -6.61
C SER A 243 -6.00 4.22 -7.54
N PHE A 244 -5.94 3.95 -8.85
CA PHE A 244 -6.99 4.36 -9.78
C PHE A 244 -8.32 3.62 -9.51
N ILE A 245 -8.28 2.30 -9.29
CA ILE A 245 -9.46 1.51 -8.89
C ILE A 245 -10.02 2.01 -7.56
N ALA A 246 -9.15 2.25 -6.58
CA ALA A 246 -9.51 2.82 -5.29
C ALA A 246 -10.19 4.20 -5.41
N TYR A 247 -9.70 5.06 -6.30
CA TYR A 247 -10.33 6.33 -6.63
C TYR A 247 -11.72 6.15 -7.25
N LEU A 248 -11.87 5.26 -8.24
CA LEU A 248 -13.17 4.98 -8.86
C LEU A 248 -14.18 4.45 -7.83
N ALA A 249 -13.75 3.54 -6.97
CA ALA A 249 -14.58 3.02 -5.89
C ALA A 249 -14.95 4.10 -4.88
N SER A 250 -14.00 4.95 -4.48
CA SER A 250 -14.22 6.09 -3.60
C SER A 250 -15.27 7.06 -4.17
N VAL A 251 -15.12 7.50 -5.43
CA VAL A 251 -16.08 8.37 -6.09
C VAL A 251 -17.44 7.68 -6.27
N GLY A 252 -17.45 6.39 -6.62
CA GLY A 252 -18.67 5.59 -6.72
C GLY A 252 -19.44 5.54 -5.40
N ILE A 253 -18.75 5.28 -4.29
CA ILE A 253 -19.32 5.28 -2.94
C ILE A 253 -19.82 6.66 -2.55
N PHE A 254 -19.07 7.72 -2.86
CA PHE A 254 -19.53 9.08 -2.61
C PHE A 254 -20.88 9.35 -3.28
N PHE A 255 -21.01 9.03 -4.58
CA PHE A 255 -22.26 9.21 -5.30
C PHE A 255 -23.37 8.27 -4.81
N PHE A 256 -23.06 7.01 -4.51
CA PHE A 256 -24.01 6.07 -3.90
C PHE A 256 -24.60 6.64 -2.61
N LEU A 257 -23.77 7.16 -1.71
CA LEU A 257 -24.22 7.82 -0.48
C LEU A 257 -25.04 9.09 -0.76
N MET A 258 -24.65 9.86 -1.78
CA MET A 258 -25.42 11.04 -2.19
C MET A 258 -26.77 10.69 -2.83
N ALA A 259 -26.97 9.46 -3.35
CA ALA A 259 -28.27 9.01 -3.84
C ALA A 259 -29.32 8.99 -2.72
N ILE A 260 -28.90 8.66 -1.49
CA ILE A 260 -29.75 8.64 -0.29
C ILE A 260 -30.24 10.06 0.05
N LYS A 261 -29.42 11.09 -0.20
CA LYS A 261 -29.74 12.48 0.20
C LYS A 261 -30.27 13.38 -0.91
N LYS A 262 -29.81 13.17 -2.15
CA LYS A 262 -30.17 13.99 -3.31
C LYS A 262 -31.00 13.23 -4.35
N GLY A 263 -31.29 11.96 -4.12
CA GLY A 263 -32.07 11.09 -5.00
C GLY A 263 -31.22 10.32 -6.01
N PHE A 264 -31.73 9.16 -6.43
CA PHE A 264 -31.04 8.23 -7.33
C PHE A 264 -30.69 8.87 -8.68
N LYS A 265 -31.63 9.58 -9.31
CA LYS A 265 -31.39 10.25 -10.61
C LYS A 265 -30.26 11.28 -10.55
N TRP A 266 -30.20 12.07 -9.48
CA TRP A 266 -29.16 13.09 -9.30
C TRP A 266 -27.77 12.46 -9.22
N SER A 267 -27.67 11.36 -8.48
CA SER A 267 -26.44 10.60 -8.27
C SER A 267 -26.01 9.86 -9.53
N LEU A 268 -26.93 9.13 -10.19
CA LEU A 268 -26.63 8.34 -11.38
C LEU A 268 -26.10 9.21 -12.53
N LEU A 269 -26.74 10.36 -12.80
CA LEU A 269 -26.30 11.23 -13.90
C LEU A 269 -24.93 11.84 -13.66
N ARG A 270 -24.67 12.35 -12.44
CA ARG A 270 -23.40 13.02 -12.10
C ARG A 270 -22.27 12.04 -11.84
N GLY A 271 -22.56 10.97 -11.11
CA GLY A 271 -21.61 9.89 -10.85
C GLY A 271 -21.28 9.12 -12.11
N GLY A 272 -22.29 8.81 -12.93
CA GLY A 272 -22.12 8.19 -14.24
C GLY A 272 -21.20 9.02 -15.14
N LEU A 273 -21.42 10.34 -15.21
CA LEU A 273 -20.54 11.24 -15.98
C LEU A 273 -19.10 11.24 -15.48
N VAL A 274 -18.88 11.37 -14.16
CA VAL A 274 -17.52 11.41 -13.59
C VAL A 274 -16.80 10.08 -13.79
N ILE A 275 -17.47 8.95 -13.57
CA ILE A 275 -16.90 7.61 -13.75
C ILE A 275 -16.62 7.34 -15.23
N PHE A 276 -17.59 7.65 -16.12
CA PHE A 276 -17.42 7.51 -17.57
C PHE A 276 -16.22 8.31 -18.05
N LEU A 277 -16.13 9.60 -17.69
CA LEU A 277 -15.01 10.45 -18.07
C LEU A 277 -13.68 9.92 -17.51
N SER A 278 -13.68 9.44 -16.26
CA SER A 278 -12.47 8.89 -15.64
C SER A 278 -11.96 7.66 -16.40
N ILE A 279 -12.85 6.72 -16.73
CA ILE A 279 -12.52 5.50 -17.49
C ILE A 279 -12.14 5.85 -18.93
N PHE A 280 -12.87 6.75 -19.58
CA PHE A 280 -12.57 7.21 -20.93
C PHE A 280 -11.16 7.78 -20.99
N ILE A 281 -10.82 8.75 -20.14
CA ILE A 281 -9.48 9.34 -20.15
C ILE A 281 -8.41 8.27 -19.85
N MET A 282 -8.65 7.37 -18.90
CA MET A 282 -7.71 6.27 -18.62
C MET A 282 -7.45 5.37 -19.85
N LEU A 283 -8.48 5.06 -20.63
CA LEU A 283 -8.36 4.18 -21.80
C LEU A 283 -7.60 4.87 -22.95
N PHE A 284 -7.78 6.18 -23.11
CA PHE A 284 -7.24 6.94 -24.24
C PHE A 284 -5.91 7.65 -23.93
N PHE A 285 -5.51 7.79 -22.66
CA PHE A 285 -4.33 8.57 -22.27
C PHE A 285 -3.39 7.82 -21.30
N GLY A 286 -2.15 7.60 -21.75
CA GLY A 286 -0.97 7.33 -20.91
C GLY A 286 -0.55 5.87 -20.72
N ASP A 287 0.54 5.68 -19.96
CA ASP A 287 1.14 4.37 -19.60
C ASP A 287 0.21 3.45 -18.78
N LEU A 288 -0.90 3.99 -18.28
CA LEU A 288 -1.88 3.22 -17.52
C LEU A 288 -2.67 2.28 -18.43
N SER A 289 -3.00 2.70 -19.66
CA SER A 289 -3.75 1.90 -20.62
C SER A 289 -2.97 0.66 -21.06
N SER A 290 -1.67 0.81 -21.36
CA SER A 290 -0.78 -0.30 -21.72
C SER A 290 -0.65 -1.31 -20.57
N ARG A 291 -0.51 -0.84 -19.33
CA ARG A 291 -0.46 -1.70 -18.14
C ARG A 291 -1.75 -2.45 -17.86
N TYR A 292 -2.92 -1.86 -18.12
CA TYR A 292 -4.20 -2.58 -18.01
C TYR A 292 -4.35 -3.61 -19.13
N ALA A 293 -3.95 -3.28 -20.36
CA ALA A 293 -3.99 -4.22 -21.48
C ALA A 293 -3.12 -5.46 -21.22
N HIS A 294 -1.92 -5.29 -20.64
CA HIS A 294 -1.06 -6.41 -20.21
C HIS A 294 -1.68 -7.26 -19.08
N PHE A 295 -2.38 -6.63 -18.13
CA PHE A 295 -3.05 -7.38 -17.06
C PHE A 295 -4.20 -8.24 -17.61
N VAL A 296 -5.05 -7.66 -18.46
CA VAL A 296 -6.18 -8.36 -19.07
C VAL A 296 -5.71 -9.48 -20.01
N SER A 297 -4.64 -9.26 -20.78
CA SER A 297 -4.07 -10.31 -21.63
C SER A 297 -3.42 -11.43 -20.81
N GLY A 298 -2.79 -11.11 -19.68
CA GLY A 298 -2.27 -12.09 -18.71
C GLY A 298 -3.37 -12.98 -18.12
N ILE A 299 -4.52 -12.41 -17.74
CA ILE A 299 -5.69 -13.17 -17.25
C ILE A 299 -6.23 -14.11 -18.34
N LYS A 300 -6.30 -13.66 -19.60
CA LYS A 300 -6.76 -14.50 -20.71
C LYS A 300 -5.80 -15.65 -21.05
N LYS A 301 -4.51 -15.52 -20.73
CA LYS A 301 -3.49 -16.54 -21.04
C LYS A 301 -3.45 -17.68 -20.00
N TYR A 302 -3.95 -17.45 -18.78
CA TYR A 302 -3.93 -18.45 -17.70
C TYR A 302 -5.21 -18.41 -16.84
N PRO A 303 -6.31 -19.05 -17.28
CA PRO A 303 -7.54 -19.11 -16.52
C PRO A 303 -7.42 -20.19 -15.42
N GLY A 304 -7.12 -19.78 -14.19
CA GLY A 304 -7.07 -20.71 -13.06
C GLY A 304 -6.35 -20.12 -11.87
N ILE A 305 -7.11 -19.55 -10.93
CA ILE A 305 -6.64 -19.26 -9.59
C ILE A 305 -6.79 -20.57 -8.81
N CYS A 306 -5.67 -21.24 -8.52
CA CYS A 306 -5.60 -22.28 -7.51
C CYS A 306 -4.42 -21.91 -6.62
N PHE A 307 -4.71 -21.63 -5.35
CA PHE A 307 -3.69 -21.55 -4.31
C PHE A 307 -3.26 -22.99 -3.99
N THR A 308 -2.36 -23.54 -4.79
CA THR A 308 -1.62 -24.74 -4.38
C THR A 308 -0.29 -24.26 -3.82
N VAL A 309 -0.22 -24.18 -2.50
CA VAL A 309 1.08 -24.26 -1.82
C VAL A 309 1.55 -25.69 -2.10
N GLU A 310 2.38 -25.87 -3.12
CA GLU A 310 3.11 -27.13 -3.28
C GLU A 310 4.16 -27.18 -2.18
N PRO A 311 4.14 -28.19 -1.28
CA PRO A 311 5.30 -28.43 -0.44
C PRO A 311 6.35 -29.08 -1.33
N LYS A 312 7.28 -28.30 -1.89
CA LYS A 312 8.47 -28.87 -2.53
C LYS A 312 9.56 -29.10 -1.51
N GLU A 313 9.48 -30.30 -0.96
CA GLU A 313 10.54 -31.19 -0.50
C GLU A 313 11.93 -30.88 -1.09
N ALA A 314 12.88 -30.55 -0.20
CA ALA A 314 13.96 -31.46 0.22
C ALA A 314 14.71 -32.32 -0.83
N LYS A 315 14.81 -31.92 -2.11
CA LYS A 315 15.62 -32.64 -3.11
C LYS A 315 16.75 -31.86 -3.77
N GLU A 316 17.05 -30.65 -3.32
CA GLU A 316 18.24 -29.89 -3.76
C GLU A 316 19.35 -29.78 -2.70
N ALA A 317 19.17 -30.41 -1.53
CA ALA A 317 20.17 -30.41 -0.45
C ALA A 317 21.21 -31.55 -0.56
N GLU A 318 21.11 -32.44 -1.56
CA GLU A 318 22.01 -33.61 -1.69
C GLU A 318 23.09 -33.46 -2.79
N LEU A 319 23.34 -32.24 -3.30
CA LEU A 319 24.41 -32.01 -4.28
C LEU A 319 25.61 -31.20 -3.76
N ILE A 320 25.63 -30.82 -2.48
CA ILE A 320 26.74 -30.06 -1.87
C ILE A 320 27.10 -30.65 -0.51
N ALA A 321 27.41 -31.95 -0.47
CA ALA A 321 28.13 -32.55 0.65
C ALA A 321 28.73 -33.90 0.23
N LYS A 322 29.88 -33.87 -0.45
CA LYS A 322 30.81 -35.01 -0.41
C LYS A 322 32.18 -34.52 0.03
N PRO A 323 32.64 -34.88 1.24
CA PRO A 323 34.06 -34.76 1.54
C PRO A 323 34.79 -35.84 0.71
N VAL A 324 35.68 -35.39 -0.17
CA VAL A 324 36.63 -36.28 -0.84
C VAL A 324 37.64 -36.76 0.20
N LEU A 325 37.65 -38.05 0.49
CA LEU A 325 38.78 -38.74 1.11
C LEU A 325 39.14 -39.99 0.30
N PRO A 326 40.43 -40.37 0.26
CA PRO A 326 40.97 -41.32 -0.70
C PRO A 326 40.86 -42.77 -0.22
N GLY A 327 40.71 -43.70 -1.17
CA GLY A 327 40.81 -45.14 -0.92
C GLY A 327 39.52 -45.89 -1.24
N GLY A 328 39.54 -46.69 -2.29
CA GLY A 328 38.37 -47.40 -2.80
C GLY A 328 37.93 -48.59 -1.94
N ALA A 329 36.63 -48.85 -1.95
CA ALA A 329 36.03 -50.19 -1.98
C ALA A 329 34.54 -50.06 -2.33
N ILE A 330 34.09 -50.96 -3.20
CA ILE A 330 32.73 -51.16 -3.71
C ILE A 330 31.86 -51.81 -2.62
N LEU A 331 30.60 -51.42 -2.48
CA LEU A 331 29.51 -52.35 -2.14
C LEU A 331 28.17 -51.91 -2.79
N GLU A 332 27.55 -52.86 -3.47
CA GLU A 332 26.23 -52.84 -4.13
C GLU A 332 25.04 -52.98 -3.15
N LYS A 333 23.83 -52.83 -3.73
CA LYS A 333 22.49 -53.31 -3.34
C LYS A 333 21.59 -52.30 -2.59
N GLU A 334 20.27 -52.26 -2.75
CA GLU A 334 19.26 -53.05 -3.49
C GLU A 334 17.97 -52.20 -3.54
N GLU A 335 17.17 -52.34 -4.60
CA GLU A 335 15.78 -51.86 -4.63
C GLU A 335 14.91 -52.75 -3.73
N ASP A 336 14.02 -52.15 -2.93
CA ASP A 336 12.82 -52.85 -2.48
C ASP A 336 11.57 -51.96 -2.51
N LYS A 337 10.49 -52.56 -3.00
CA LYS A 337 9.15 -52.02 -3.17
C LYS A 337 8.26 -52.60 -2.08
N THR A 338 7.64 -51.76 -1.27
CA THR A 338 6.36 -52.12 -0.62
C THR A 338 5.44 -50.91 -0.45
N LYS A 339 4.22 -51.06 -0.99
CA LYS A 339 3.03 -50.25 -0.70
C LYS A 339 2.36 -50.77 0.57
N THR A 340 1.91 -49.89 1.45
CA THR A 340 0.56 -49.91 2.08
C THR A 340 0.40 -48.61 2.90
N ALA A 341 -0.49 -47.72 2.49
CA ALA A 341 -1.87 -47.60 3.00
C ALA A 341 -1.98 -46.82 4.32
N SER A 342 -2.16 -45.50 4.21
CA SER A 342 -3.13 -44.78 5.04
C SER A 342 -3.90 -43.80 4.13
N GLU A 343 -5.04 -44.29 3.66
CA GLU A 343 -6.04 -43.52 2.95
C GLU A 343 -6.77 -42.51 3.87
N SER A 344 -7.30 -41.47 3.23
CA SER A 344 -8.67 -41.00 3.47
C SER A 344 -9.00 -40.20 4.74
N ALA A 345 -8.62 -38.93 4.73
CA ALA A 345 -9.43 -37.90 5.43
C ALA A 345 -9.76 -36.66 4.57
N VAL A 346 -8.96 -36.33 3.55
CA VAL A 346 -9.07 -35.01 2.91
C VAL A 346 -9.93 -34.99 1.63
N CYS A 347 -10.13 -36.13 0.97
CA CYS A 347 -10.87 -36.17 -0.30
C CYS A 347 -12.41 -36.33 -0.20
N ARG A 348 -13.02 -36.34 1.00
CA ARG A 348 -14.47 -36.58 1.16
C ARG A 348 -15.36 -35.34 1.37
N ALA A 349 -14.86 -34.11 1.27
CA ALA A 349 -15.64 -32.93 1.62
C ALA A 349 -16.24 -32.08 0.47
N LEU A 350 -15.95 -32.31 -0.82
CA LEU A 350 -16.43 -31.40 -1.87
C LEU A 350 -16.89 -32.10 -3.15
N ILE A 351 -18.15 -32.54 -3.19
CA ILE A 351 -19.14 -32.20 -4.24
C ILE A 351 -20.40 -33.02 -3.96
N ARG A 352 -21.33 -32.42 -3.21
CA ARG A 352 -22.76 -32.64 -3.41
C ARG A 352 -23.22 -31.57 -4.40
N VAL A 353 -23.23 -31.91 -5.69
CA VAL A 353 -24.21 -31.37 -6.64
C VAL A 353 -24.59 -32.52 -7.55
N ASN A 354 -25.81 -33.00 -7.33
CA ASN A 354 -26.48 -34.05 -8.07
C ASN A 354 -27.17 -33.39 -9.27
N GLU A 355 -26.74 -33.66 -10.50
CA GLU A 355 -27.65 -33.69 -11.65
C GLU A 355 -27.05 -34.55 -12.78
N LYS A 356 -27.87 -35.49 -13.26
CA LYS A 356 -27.55 -36.55 -14.22
C LYS A 356 -26.95 -35.98 -15.51
N ILE A 357 -25.67 -36.21 -15.76
CA ILE A 357 -25.08 -36.04 -17.09
C ILE A 357 -25.03 -37.41 -17.76
N ASN A 358 -25.74 -37.53 -18.89
CA ASN A 358 -25.79 -38.73 -19.72
C ASN A 358 -24.41 -39.01 -20.32
N LEU A 359 -23.81 -40.14 -19.93
CA LEU A 359 -22.43 -40.55 -20.25
C LEU A 359 -22.17 -40.71 -21.76
N GLU A 360 -23.20 -40.98 -22.56
CA GLU A 360 -23.07 -41.08 -24.02
C GLU A 360 -22.75 -39.74 -24.68
N LYS A 361 -23.30 -38.64 -24.16
CA LYS A 361 -23.07 -37.29 -24.69
C LYS A 361 -21.66 -36.78 -24.37
N LEU A 362 -21.07 -37.26 -23.28
CA LEU A 362 -19.69 -36.95 -22.89
C LEU A 362 -18.68 -37.71 -23.76
N ALA A 363 -18.98 -38.96 -24.13
CA ALA A 363 -18.15 -39.75 -25.05
C ALA A 363 -18.11 -39.13 -26.47
N GLU A 364 -19.26 -38.64 -26.96
CA GLU A 364 -19.36 -37.99 -28.28
C GLU A 364 -18.54 -36.67 -28.34
N LEU A 365 -18.53 -35.89 -27.25
CA LEU A 365 -17.76 -34.65 -27.14
C LEU A 365 -16.24 -34.90 -27.09
N ILE A 366 -15.81 -35.96 -26.42
CA ILE A 366 -14.39 -36.36 -26.36
C ILE A 366 -13.90 -36.84 -27.74
N GLN A 367 -14.76 -37.49 -28.53
CA GLN A 367 -14.43 -37.97 -29.87
C GLN A 367 -14.35 -36.81 -30.88
N LYS A 368 -15.26 -35.83 -30.82
CA LYS A 368 -15.18 -34.56 -31.60
C LYS A 368 -13.94 -33.74 -31.26
N ALA A 369 -13.51 -33.71 -30.00
CA ALA A 369 -12.32 -32.99 -29.56
C ALA A 369 -11.00 -33.66 -30.02
N LYS A 370 -10.99 -34.99 -30.20
CA LYS A 370 -9.84 -35.71 -30.77
C LYS A 370 -9.72 -35.50 -32.29
N GLN A 371 -10.84 -35.47 -33.02
CA GLN A 371 -10.81 -35.20 -34.46
C GLN A 371 -10.41 -33.76 -34.80
N SER A 372 -10.82 -32.77 -34.02
CA SER A 372 -10.46 -31.36 -34.28
C SER A 372 -8.97 -31.04 -34.07
N LYS A 373 -8.30 -31.73 -33.14
CA LYS A 373 -6.85 -31.60 -32.92
C LYS A 373 -6.00 -32.30 -33.99
N LEU A 374 -6.50 -33.37 -34.62
CA LEU A 374 -5.77 -34.08 -35.67
C LEU A 374 -5.76 -33.30 -37.01
N VAL A 375 -6.85 -32.59 -37.32
CA VAL A 375 -6.98 -31.81 -38.57
C VAL A 375 -6.20 -30.49 -38.54
N ALA A 376 -5.94 -29.93 -37.36
CA ALA A 376 -5.18 -28.68 -37.21
C ALA A 376 -3.67 -28.84 -37.50
N TRP A 377 -3.14 -30.08 -37.42
CA TRP A 377 -1.72 -30.38 -37.63
C TRP A 377 -1.33 -30.60 -39.11
N LEU A 378 -2.31 -30.72 -40.02
CA LEU A 378 -2.09 -31.06 -41.44
C LEU A 378 -2.15 -29.86 -42.40
N LYS A 379 -2.24 -28.61 -41.93
CA LYS A 379 -2.17 -27.44 -42.82
C LYS A 379 -0.72 -27.02 -43.07
N PRO A 380 -0.25 -26.93 -44.33
CA PRO A 380 1.09 -26.43 -44.62
C PRO A 380 1.21 -24.94 -44.27
N LYS A 381 2.31 -24.56 -43.61
CA LYS A 381 2.62 -23.17 -43.27
C LYS A 381 2.88 -22.34 -44.54
N PRO A 382 2.47 -21.06 -44.61
CA PRO A 382 2.80 -20.20 -45.74
C PRO A 382 4.31 -19.92 -45.81
N LYS A 383 4.89 -20.03 -47.02
CA LYS A 383 6.27 -19.64 -47.33
C LYS A 383 6.45 -18.13 -47.12
N LYS A 384 7.45 -17.73 -46.33
CA LYS A 384 7.98 -16.35 -46.34
C LYS A 384 8.78 -16.13 -47.63
N PRO A 385 8.77 -14.92 -48.23
CA PRO A 385 9.66 -14.61 -49.32
C PRO A 385 11.11 -14.58 -48.83
N ASP A 386 11.95 -15.16 -49.68
CA ASP A 386 13.39 -15.24 -49.55
C ASP A 386 14.02 -13.86 -49.78
N ALA A 387 14.91 -13.47 -48.88
CA ALA A 387 15.82 -12.36 -49.06
C ALA A 387 17.20 -12.79 -48.57
N SER A 388 17.72 -13.90 -49.12
CA SER A 388 19.16 -14.12 -49.16
C SER A 388 19.78 -13.21 -50.21
N GLN A 389 20.16 -11.98 -49.86
CA GLN A 389 21.32 -11.36 -50.48
C GLN A 389 22.08 -10.52 -49.45
N VAL A 390 23.37 -10.85 -49.36
CA VAL A 390 24.50 -10.09 -48.82
C VAL A 390 24.93 -10.44 -47.37
N VAL A 391 26.20 -10.91 -47.34
CA VAL A 391 27.18 -11.07 -46.24
C VAL A 391 27.38 -12.47 -45.65
N THR A 392 28.68 -12.73 -45.48
CA THR A 392 29.52 -13.92 -45.50
C THR A 392 29.59 -14.74 -44.21
N LYS A 393 30.15 -15.95 -44.34
CA LYS A 393 30.62 -16.83 -43.26
C LYS A 393 31.53 -16.09 -42.27
N THR A 394 30.97 -15.73 -41.12
CA THR A 394 31.57 -15.71 -39.77
C THR A 394 30.52 -15.04 -38.91
N ASP A 395 29.80 -15.82 -38.10
CA ASP A 395 29.11 -15.39 -36.88
C ASP A 395 28.35 -16.61 -36.36
N GLU A 396 28.94 -17.29 -35.37
CA GLU A 396 28.17 -18.24 -34.56
C GLU A 396 27.06 -17.45 -33.87
N VAL A 397 25.80 -17.78 -34.18
CA VAL A 397 24.64 -17.24 -33.46
C VAL A 397 24.69 -17.76 -32.02
N PRO A 398 24.70 -16.90 -30.99
CA PRO A 398 24.70 -17.39 -29.62
C PRO A 398 23.41 -18.12 -29.28
N VAL A 399 23.59 -19.22 -28.55
CA VAL A 399 22.63 -20.14 -27.91
C VAL A 399 21.52 -19.37 -27.14
N PRO A 400 20.26 -19.86 -27.07
CA PRO A 400 19.09 -19.00 -26.87
C PRO A 400 19.04 -18.40 -25.46
N VAL A 401 18.94 -17.06 -25.42
CA VAL A 401 18.60 -16.28 -24.23
C VAL A 401 17.31 -16.85 -23.63
N ARG A 402 17.36 -17.36 -22.39
CA ARG A 402 16.15 -17.72 -21.64
C ARG A 402 15.19 -16.52 -21.70
N PRO A 403 13.91 -16.69 -22.07
CA PRO A 403 13.01 -15.55 -22.17
C PRO A 403 12.91 -14.89 -20.80
N LEU A 404 13.20 -13.59 -20.70
CA LEU A 404 13.08 -12.83 -19.44
C LEU A 404 11.61 -12.68 -19.04
N PRO A 405 11.31 -12.51 -17.74
CA PRO A 405 9.98 -12.13 -17.29
C PRO A 405 9.45 -10.86 -18.00
N PRO A 406 8.11 -10.70 -18.16
CA PRO A 406 7.50 -9.63 -18.98
C PRO A 406 7.88 -8.19 -18.60
N ASP A 407 8.37 -7.96 -17.39
CA ASP A 407 8.74 -6.67 -16.81
C ASP A 407 10.25 -6.56 -16.47
N VAL A 408 11.06 -7.52 -16.93
CA VAL A 408 12.52 -7.51 -16.83
C VAL A 408 13.11 -7.23 -18.19
N TYR A 409 13.72 -6.06 -18.32
CA TYR A 409 14.29 -5.58 -19.59
C TYR A 409 15.78 -5.93 -19.75
N GLU A 410 16.47 -6.17 -18.63
CA GLU A 410 17.91 -6.45 -18.59
C GLU A 410 18.20 -7.60 -17.61
N ASP A 411 19.04 -8.54 -18.04
CA ASP A 411 19.54 -9.63 -17.20
C ASP A 411 20.80 -9.16 -16.45
N ILE A 412 20.59 -8.39 -15.38
CA ILE A 412 21.69 -7.88 -14.56
C ILE A 412 22.13 -9.02 -13.62
N PRO A 413 23.41 -9.47 -13.65
CA PRO A 413 23.87 -10.53 -12.76
C PRO A 413 23.76 -10.15 -11.27
N LEU A 414 23.59 -11.15 -10.41
CA LEU A 414 23.64 -10.97 -8.96
C LEU A 414 25.09 -10.93 -8.52
N TYR A 415 25.42 -9.92 -7.72
CA TYR A 415 26.69 -9.81 -7.00
C TYR A 415 26.40 -10.13 -5.53
N PRO A 416 26.73 -11.33 -5.03
CA PRO A 416 26.48 -11.69 -3.64
C PRO A 416 27.23 -10.71 -2.73
N THR A 417 26.54 -9.99 -1.86
CA THR A 417 27.21 -9.27 -0.77
C THR A 417 27.23 -10.18 0.45
N ALA A 418 28.41 -10.37 1.05
CA ALA A 418 28.49 -10.98 2.37
C ALA A 418 27.74 -10.06 3.34
N SER A 419 26.62 -10.53 3.90
CA SER A 419 25.96 -9.84 5.01
C SER A 419 26.95 -9.78 6.17
N PRO A 420 27.38 -8.59 6.64
CA PRO A 420 28.26 -8.53 7.78
C PRO A 420 27.44 -8.90 9.03
N SER A 421 27.69 -10.08 9.59
CA SER A 421 27.40 -10.33 11.01
C SER A 421 28.17 -9.31 11.84
N ALA A 422 27.51 -8.72 12.84
CA ALA A 422 28.02 -7.59 13.61
C ALA A 422 29.31 -7.87 14.42
N GLU A 423 29.83 -9.10 14.44
CA GLU A 423 31.04 -9.49 15.17
C GLU A 423 32.35 -9.42 14.36
N SER A 424 32.32 -9.21 13.05
CA SER A 424 33.52 -9.30 12.20
C SER A 424 33.97 -7.97 11.57
N ALA A 425 33.56 -6.83 12.12
CA ALA A 425 33.92 -5.51 11.60
C ALA A 425 35.28 -4.96 12.11
N ILE A 426 35.97 -5.67 13.01
CA ILE A 426 37.27 -5.23 13.55
C ILE A 426 38.26 -6.40 13.54
N ALA A 427 38.63 -6.90 12.36
CA ALA A 427 39.94 -7.48 12.09
C ALA A 427 40.04 -7.90 10.62
N THR A 428 41.15 -7.51 9.98
CA THR A 428 41.64 -8.01 8.68
C THR A 428 41.01 -7.39 7.43
N ALA A 429 41.52 -6.21 7.07
CA ALA A 429 41.57 -5.76 5.68
C ALA A 429 42.55 -6.65 4.91
N THR A 430 42.09 -7.82 4.47
CA THR A 430 42.75 -8.63 3.45
C THR A 430 41.87 -8.69 2.22
N LEU A 431 42.47 -8.38 1.08
CA LEU A 431 41.91 -8.38 -0.28
C LEU A 431 41.29 -9.75 -0.61
N THR A 432 40.01 -9.95 -0.29
CA THR A 432 39.21 -11.02 -0.90
C THR A 432 38.65 -10.50 -2.23
N PRO A 433 38.81 -11.22 -3.35
CA PRO A 433 38.21 -10.83 -4.62
C PRO A 433 36.68 -10.78 -4.46
N ALA A 434 36.04 -9.80 -5.10
CA ALA A 434 34.59 -9.71 -5.14
C ALA A 434 34.01 -11.04 -5.66
N PRO A 435 32.96 -11.59 -5.02
CA PRO A 435 32.37 -12.86 -5.42
C PRO A 435 31.92 -12.81 -6.89
N ALA A 436 32.14 -13.90 -7.60
CA ALA A 436 31.82 -14.02 -9.01
C ALA A 436 30.32 -13.72 -9.27
N PRO A 437 29.99 -13.02 -10.38
CA PRO A 437 28.61 -12.75 -10.73
C PRO A 437 27.84 -14.06 -10.95
N VAL A 438 26.71 -14.21 -10.28
CA VAL A 438 25.81 -15.36 -10.44
C VAL A 438 24.63 -14.93 -11.31
N GLY A 439 24.28 -15.75 -12.31
CA GLY A 439 23.12 -15.51 -13.18
C GLY A 439 21.81 -15.51 -12.39
N ARG A 440 20.84 -14.67 -12.78
CA ARG A 440 19.54 -14.62 -12.10
C ARG A 440 18.66 -15.79 -12.50
N THR A 441 18.08 -16.43 -11.49
CA THR A 441 16.98 -17.37 -11.67
C THR A 441 15.67 -16.71 -11.28
N TYR A 442 14.64 -16.89 -12.10
CA TYR A 442 13.31 -16.36 -11.87
C TYR A 442 12.33 -17.50 -11.60
N SER A 443 11.34 -17.26 -10.73
CA SER A 443 10.28 -18.22 -10.44
C SER A 443 9.28 -18.34 -11.60
N ASP A 444 8.49 -19.42 -11.60
CA ASP A 444 7.38 -19.59 -12.55
C ASP A 444 6.38 -18.43 -12.47
N ASN A 445 6.14 -17.91 -11.26
CA ASN A 445 5.28 -16.76 -11.05
C ASN A 445 5.85 -15.48 -11.69
N ALA A 446 7.18 -15.32 -11.74
CA ALA A 446 7.81 -14.19 -12.44
C ALA A 446 7.57 -14.27 -13.94
N TYR A 447 7.75 -15.45 -14.55
CA TYR A 447 7.46 -15.63 -15.97
C TYR A 447 5.96 -15.45 -16.30
N LYS A 448 5.08 -15.85 -15.39
CA LYS A 448 3.62 -15.82 -15.60
C LYS A 448 3.00 -14.44 -15.36
N TYR A 449 3.41 -13.75 -14.30
CA TYR A 449 2.74 -12.55 -13.79
C TYR A 449 3.65 -11.30 -13.74
N GLY A 450 4.93 -11.45 -14.03
CA GLY A 450 5.95 -10.41 -13.86
C GLY A 450 6.59 -10.44 -12.47
N LEU A 451 7.79 -9.90 -12.37
CA LEU A 451 8.65 -9.87 -11.20
C LEU A 451 7.96 -9.24 -9.99
N SER A 452 7.23 -8.13 -10.19
CA SER A 452 6.57 -7.44 -9.07
C SER A 452 5.46 -8.30 -8.42
N ALA A 453 4.70 -9.05 -9.22
CA ALA A 453 3.68 -9.96 -8.71
C ALA A 453 4.32 -11.20 -8.08
N ALA A 454 5.39 -11.71 -8.68
CA ALA A 454 6.14 -12.86 -8.16
C ALA A 454 6.74 -12.59 -6.78
N ILE A 455 7.42 -11.46 -6.56
CA ILE A 455 7.97 -11.09 -5.25
C ILE A 455 6.89 -11.14 -4.15
N ARG A 456 5.67 -10.68 -4.46
CA ARG A 456 4.54 -10.75 -3.51
C ARG A 456 4.12 -12.18 -3.23
N LEU A 457 3.85 -12.95 -4.28
CA LEU A 457 3.31 -14.30 -4.18
C LEU A 457 4.32 -15.32 -3.62
N ASP A 458 5.60 -15.16 -3.96
CA ASP A 458 6.66 -16.11 -3.66
C ASP A 458 7.36 -15.80 -2.32
N ALA A 459 7.39 -14.53 -1.90
CA ALA A 459 8.13 -14.12 -0.71
C ALA A 459 7.29 -13.30 0.27
N LEU A 460 6.80 -12.12 -0.12
CA LEU A 460 6.25 -11.17 0.86
C LEU A 460 4.97 -11.65 1.54
N TRP A 461 4.02 -12.19 0.78
CA TRP A 461 2.74 -12.66 1.31
C TRP A 461 2.88 -13.97 2.10
N PRO A 462 3.65 -14.97 1.65
CA PRO A 462 3.98 -16.13 2.47
C PRO A 462 4.67 -15.75 3.79
N LEU A 463 5.69 -14.89 3.78
CA LEU A 463 6.37 -14.46 5.00
C LEU A 463 5.46 -13.69 5.96
N ALA A 464 4.56 -12.86 5.42
CA ALA A 464 3.56 -12.18 6.23
C ALA A 464 2.58 -13.16 6.89
N TRP A 465 2.20 -14.22 6.16
CA TRP A 465 1.37 -15.29 6.68
C TRP A 465 2.08 -16.11 7.77
N GLU A 466 3.34 -16.48 7.56
CA GLU A 466 4.17 -17.13 8.58
C GLU A 466 4.31 -16.25 9.83
N GLY A 467 4.48 -14.94 9.66
CA GLY A 467 4.52 -13.98 10.76
C GLY A 467 3.25 -14.02 11.61
N PHE A 468 2.08 -14.18 10.97
CA PHE A 468 0.80 -14.35 11.66
C PHE A 468 0.73 -15.71 12.38
N GLU A 469 1.17 -16.80 11.75
CA GLU A 469 1.14 -18.13 12.34
C GLU A 469 2.03 -18.27 13.59
N ARG A 470 3.12 -17.50 13.68
CA ARG A 470 3.99 -17.48 14.89
C ARG A 470 3.26 -17.09 16.16
N ASN A 471 2.29 -16.17 16.06
CA ASN A 471 1.38 -15.83 17.16
C ASN A 471 0.09 -15.23 16.58
N PRO A 472 -0.99 -16.02 16.39
CA PRO A 472 -2.20 -15.53 15.75
C PRO A 472 -2.89 -14.36 16.48
N LEU A 473 -2.63 -14.17 17.78
CA LEU A 473 -3.23 -13.08 18.56
C LEU A 473 -2.47 -11.76 18.41
N LEU A 474 -1.13 -11.81 18.49
CA LEU A 474 -0.25 -10.61 18.56
C LEU A 474 0.72 -10.46 17.39
N GLY A 475 0.80 -11.43 16.48
CA GLY A 475 1.71 -11.44 15.35
C GLY A 475 3.18 -11.63 15.75
N SER A 476 4.07 -11.46 14.78
CA SER A 476 5.52 -11.57 14.94
C SER A 476 6.21 -10.26 15.32
N GLY A 477 5.47 -9.16 15.53
CA GLY A 477 6.01 -7.83 15.83
C GLY A 477 6.33 -7.00 14.58
N TYR A 478 6.41 -5.68 14.74
CA TYR A 478 6.74 -4.77 13.63
C TYR A 478 8.12 -5.06 13.02
N SER A 479 8.26 -4.82 11.71
CA SER A 479 9.55 -4.95 11.00
C SER A 479 10.14 -6.37 11.02
N THR A 480 9.27 -7.39 10.96
CA THR A 480 9.70 -8.80 10.97
C THR A 480 9.32 -9.58 9.71
N LEU A 481 8.46 -9.04 8.85
CA LEU A 481 7.82 -9.79 7.76
C LEU A 481 8.68 -9.91 6.49
N THR A 482 9.79 -9.18 6.40
CA THR A 482 10.71 -9.24 5.24
C THR A 482 11.95 -10.08 5.52
N LYS A 483 12.06 -10.67 6.72
CA LYS A 483 13.22 -11.42 7.17
C LYS A 483 13.06 -12.91 6.91
N VAL A 484 14.13 -13.57 6.48
CA VAL A 484 14.17 -15.04 6.39
C VAL A 484 14.57 -15.62 7.74
N LYS A 485 15.58 -15.03 8.39
CA LYS A 485 16.03 -15.38 9.74
C LYS A 485 15.81 -14.20 10.70
N PRO A 486 15.52 -14.43 12.00
CA PRO A 486 15.34 -13.35 12.97
C PRO A 486 16.51 -12.36 13.04
N THR A 487 17.74 -12.86 12.84
CA THR A 487 19.01 -12.11 12.82
C THR A 487 19.22 -11.27 11.56
N ASP A 488 18.38 -11.42 10.53
CA ASP A 488 18.55 -10.65 9.31
C ASP A 488 18.19 -9.18 9.56
N PHE A 489 19.06 -8.29 9.12
CA PHE A 489 18.79 -6.85 9.08
C PHE A 489 18.38 -6.43 7.68
N THR A 490 17.08 -6.18 7.49
CA THR A 490 16.53 -5.72 6.22
C THR A 490 16.60 -4.19 6.13
N GLU A 491 16.97 -3.66 4.96
CA GLU A 491 17.09 -2.21 4.79
C GLU A 491 15.74 -1.50 4.69
N ALA A 492 14.73 -2.19 4.16
CA ALA A 492 13.38 -1.68 3.93
C ALA A 492 12.33 -2.71 4.36
N GLU A 493 11.13 -2.22 4.68
CA GLU A 493 10.01 -3.06 5.13
C GLU A 493 8.78 -2.78 4.27
N SER A 494 8.47 -3.70 3.35
CA SER A 494 7.28 -3.63 2.50
C SER A 494 6.67 -5.02 2.37
N THR A 495 5.38 -5.15 2.62
CA THR A 495 4.60 -6.37 2.37
C THR A 495 3.76 -6.23 1.09
N ASP A 496 3.54 -4.99 0.65
CA ASP A 496 2.66 -4.62 -0.45
C ASP A 496 1.25 -5.20 -0.28
N ASN A 497 0.76 -5.23 0.96
CA ASN A 497 -0.58 -5.65 1.38
C ASN A 497 -0.75 -5.34 2.88
N ASP A 498 -1.48 -4.29 3.21
CA ASP A 498 -1.67 -3.85 4.59
C ASP A 498 -2.43 -4.85 5.44
N TYR A 499 -3.32 -5.65 4.85
CA TYR A 499 -4.08 -6.66 5.59
C TYR A 499 -3.19 -7.81 6.05
N LEU A 500 -2.32 -8.30 5.17
CA LEU A 500 -1.33 -9.29 5.54
C LEU A 500 -0.29 -8.70 6.48
N ARG A 501 0.10 -7.43 6.27
CA ARG A 501 1.02 -6.73 7.16
C ARG A 501 0.46 -6.59 8.57
N MET A 502 -0.78 -6.12 8.74
CA MET A 502 -1.38 -5.97 10.07
C MET A 502 -1.55 -7.32 10.79
N LEU A 503 -1.92 -8.37 10.06
CA LEU A 503 -2.03 -9.73 10.60
C LEU A 503 -0.66 -10.27 11.02
N GLY A 504 0.34 -10.15 10.15
CA GLY A 504 1.70 -10.61 10.42
C GLY A 504 2.35 -9.84 11.57
N GLU A 505 2.32 -8.50 11.55
CA GLU A 505 3.01 -7.68 12.55
C GLU A 505 2.28 -7.66 13.90
N THR A 506 0.95 -7.60 13.92
CA THR A 506 0.17 -7.33 15.15
C THR A 506 -0.92 -8.36 15.47
N GLY A 507 -1.03 -9.42 14.68
CA GLY A 507 -1.98 -10.50 14.88
C GLY A 507 -3.44 -10.08 14.66
N LEU A 508 -4.35 -10.97 15.03
CA LEU A 508 -5.79 -10.74 14.89
C LEU A 508 -6.26 -9.56 15.77
N LEU A 509 -5.71 -9.42 16.99
CA LEU A 509 -6.12 -8.34 17.89
C LEU A 509 -5.73 -6.96 17.34
N GLY A 510 -4.51 -6.83 16.81
CA GLY A 510 -4.05 -5.58 16.21
C GLY A 510 -4.81 -5.25 14.94
N SER A 511 -5.02 -6.23 14.07
CA SER A 511 -5.78 -6.08 12.81
C SER A 511 -7.22 -5.63 13.07
N LEU A 512 -7.95 -6.33 13.94
CA LEU A 512 -9.33 -6.00 14.26
C LEU A 512 -9.45 -4.65 14.97
N SER A 513 -8.55 -4.33 15.91
CA SER A 513 -8.57 -3.05 16.60
C SER A 513 -8.24 -1.87 15.69
N PHE A 514 -7.31 -2.04 14.73
CA PHE A 514 -7.01 -1.04 13.71
C PHE A 514 -8.21 -0.79 12.79
N LEU A 515 -8.80 -1.85 12.24
CA LEU A 515 -9.98 -1.75 11.37
C LEU A 515 -11.21 -1.20 12.12
N ALA A 516 -11.34 -1.50 13.42
CA ALA A 516 -12.40 -0.93 14.25
C ALA A 516 -12.30 0.61 14.38
N ILE A 517 -11.10 1.20 14.30
CA ILE A 517 -10.94 2.66 14.27
C ILE A 517 -11.66 3.21 13.04
N PHE A 518 -11.45 2.63 11.85
CA PHE A 518 -12.15 3.03 10.63
C PHE A 518 -13.66 2.76 10.72
N GLY A 519 -14.07 1.65 11.34
CA GLY A 519 -15.48 1.39 11.64
C GLY A 519 -16.12 2.52 12.45
N VAL A 520 -15.45 3.02 13.49
CA VAL A 520 -15.91 4.16 14.30
C VAL A 520 -15.93 5.47 13.49
N VAL A 521 -14.95 5.70 12.61
CA VAL A 521 -14.94 6.86 11.70
C VAL A 521 -16.13 6.81 10.74
N CYS A 522 -16.32 5.70 10.03
CA CYS A 522 -17.40 5.48 9.08
C CYS A 522 -18.77 5.54 9.74
N TYR A 523 -18.95 4.93 10.91
CA TYR A 523 -20.19 5.02 11.68
C TYR A 523 -20.51 6.47 12.02
N GLN A 524 -19.55 7.23 12.54
CA GLN A 524 -19.77 8.61 12.92
C GLN A 524 -19.98 9.54 11.71
N ALA A 525 -19.34 9.26 10.58
CA ALA A 525 -19.63 9.90 9.31
C ALA A 525 -21.04 9.55 8.82
N TRP A 526 -21.45 8.29 8.87
CA TRP A 526 -22.80 7.87 8.50
C TRP A 526 -23.86 8.58 9.34
N GLN A 527 -23.65 8.68 10.66
CA GLN A 527 -24.54 9.43 11.53
C GLN A 527 -24.64 10.91 11.12
N SER A 528 -23.52 11.56 10.79
CA SER A 528 -23.52 12.93 10.27
C SER A 528 -24.22 13.06 8.91
N LEU A 529 -24.03 12.08 8.02
CA LEU A 529 -24.68 12.01 6.72
C LEU A 529 -26.20 11.94 6.90
N ILE A 530 -26.70 11.05 7.76
CA ILE A 530 -28.14 10.83 7.93
C ILE A 530 -28.81 11.96 8.69
N HIS A 531 -28.22 12.40 9.80
CA HIS A 531 -28.91 13.25 10.79
C HIS A 531 -28.52 14.74 10.75
N SER A 532 -27.47 15.14 10.03
CA SER A 532 -27.14 16.57 9.93
C SER A 532 -28.20 17.32 9.11
N ARG A 533 -28.55 18.53 9.55
CA ARG A 533 -29.42 19.45 8.81
C ARG A 533 -28.68 20.23 7.73
N HIS A 534 -27.35 20.30 7.80
CA HIS A 534 -26.54 21.08 6.87
C HIS A 534 -26.02 20.21 5.73
N VAL A 535 -26.34 20.59 4.49
CA VAL A 535 -25.89 19.89 3.27
C VAL A 535 -24.35 19.80 3.21
N TYR A 536 -23.64 20.83 3.70
CA TYR A 536 -22.18 20.81 3.80
C TYR A 536 -21.66 19.62 4.61
N ASP A 537 -22.22 19.41 5.82
CA ASP A 537 -21.81 18.31 6.69
C ASP A 537 -22.12 16.94 6.09
N GLN A 538 -23.28 16.82 5.41
CA GLN A 538 -23.67 15.60 4.71
C GLN A 538 -22.68 15.25 3.58
N LEU A 539 -22.31 16.25 2.77
CA LEU A 539 -21.32 16.10 1.69
C LEU A 539 -19.95 15.70 2.24
N MET A 540 -19.47 16.41 3.28
CA MET A 540 -18.18 16.09 3.90
C MET A 540 -18.20 14.69 4.54
N ALA A 541 -19.28 14.31 5.21
CA ALA A 541 -19.43 12.98 5.78
C ALA A 541 -19.43 11.87 4.71
N GLY A 542 -20.12 12.07 3.59
CA GLY A 542 -20.08 11.15 2.45
C GLY A 542 -18.66 11.02 1.87
N ALA A 543 -17.91 12.13 1.79
CA ALA A 543 -16.52 12.12 1.32
C ALA A 543 -15.57 11.40 2.28
N ILE A 544 -15.77 11.52 3.60
CA ILE A 544 -15.00 10.79 4.61
C ILE A 544 -15.23 9.28 4.49
N ILE A 545 -16.47 8.82 4.28
CA ILE A 545 -16.73 7.39 4.05
C ILE A 545 -16.07 6.94 2.74
N ALA A 546 -16.27 7.70 1.67
CA ALA A 546 -15.69 7.42 0.36
C ALA A 546 -14.16 7.27 0.39
N LEU A 547 -13.45 8.21 1.02
CA LEU A 547 -11.99 8.15 1.10
C LEU A 547 -11.51 6.98 1.96
N VAL A 548 -12.21 6.65 3.06
CA VAL A 548 -11.83 5.51 3.91
C VAL A 548 -11.97 4.21 3.12
N VAL A 549 -13.09 4.01 2.42
CA VAL A 549 -13.27 2.80 1.61
C VAL A 549 -12.29 2.76 0.44
N GLY A 550 -12.03 3.89 -0.22
CA GLY A 550 -11.00 3.98 -1.26
C GLY A 550 -9.63 3.54 -0.76
N LEU A 551 -9.19 4.05 0.40
CA LEU A 551 -7.93 3.63 1.01
C LEU A 551 -7.92 2.14 1.36
N LEU A 552 -8.98 1.62 1.99
CA LEU A 552 -9.08 0.19 2.30
C LEU A 552 -8.98 -0.70 1.06
N ILE A 553 -9.53 -0.28 -0.08
CA ILE A 553 -9.37 -0.99 -1.36
C ILE A 553 -7.92 -0.91 -1.85
N ASN A 554 -7.29 0.27 -1.73
CA ASN A 554 -5.90 0.45 -2.15
C ASN A 554 -4.92 -0.39 -1.32
N ALA A 555 -5.24 -0.57 -0.03
CA ALA A 555 -4.47 -1.31 0.97
C ALA A 555 -4.29 -2.81 0.66
N VAL A 556 -5.02 -3.35 -0.32
CA VAL A 556 -4.88 -4.75 -0.78
C VAL A 556 -3.52 -5.02 -1.45
N TYR A 557 -2.90 -4.00 -2.06
CA TYR A 557 -1.68 -4.17 -2.87
C TYR A 557 -0.54 -3.20 -2.54
N ILE A 558 -0.75 -2.30 -1.58
CA ILE A 558 0.19 -1.24 -1.22
C ILE A 558 0.11 -1.03 0.30
N ASP A 559 1.27 -0.79 0.92
CA ASP A 559 1.38 -0.45 2.34
C ASP A 559 1.04 1.03 2.60
N ILE A 560 -0.23 1.41 2.43
CA ILE A 560 -0.65 2.82 2.40
C ILE A 560 -0.73 3.46 3.78
N PHE A 561 -1.00 2.69 4.83
CA PHE A 561 -1.14 3.20 6.19
C PHE A 561 0.23 3.41 6.87
N GLU A 562 1.29 2.89 6.24
CA GLU A 562 2.70 2.95 6.60
C GLU A 562 3.41 4.10 5.88
N ALA A 563 2.86 4.56 4.76
CA ALA A 563 3.37 5.69 4.01
C ALA A 563 3.13 7.00 4.79
N SER A 564 4.20 7.53 5.40
CA SER A 564 4.15 8.66 6.35
C SER A 564 3.23 9.81 5.94
N LYS A 565 3.41 10.38 4.74
CA LYS A 565 2.61 11.52 4.29
C LYS A 565 1.14 11.17 4.03
N VAL A 566 0.85 9.96 3.60
CA VAL A 566 -0.52 9.47 3.40
C VAL A 566 -1.19 9.31 4.76
N ALA A 567 -0.52 8.65 5.70
CA ALA A 567 -0.99 8.46 7.07
C ALA A 567 -1.22 9.80 7.80
N TYR A 568 -0.28 10.75 7.71
CA TYR A 568 -0.46 12.07 8.31
C TYR A 568 -1.69 12.80 7.74
N MET A 569 -1.86 12.79 6.41
CA MET A 569 -2.99 13.45 5.75
C MET A 569 -4.32 12.79 6.11
N LEU A 570 -4.37 11.46 6.18
CA LEU A 570 -5.53 10.72 6.63
C LEU A 570 -5.94 11.13 8.05
N TRP A 571 -5.02 11.08 9.02
CA TRP A 571 -5.33 11.41 10.40
C TRP A 571 -5.63 12.89 10.61
N ALA A 572 -4.99 13.78 9.85
CA ALA A 572 -5.31 15.21 9.84
C ALA A 572 -6.76 15.45 9.38
N VAL A 573 -7.16 14.88 8.23
CA VAL A 573 -8.52 14.99 7.68
C VAL A 573 -9.56 14.40 8.64
N VAL A 574 -9.29 13.23 9.22
CA VAL A 574 -10.19 12.62 10.21
C VAL A 574 -10.30 13.51 11.46
N GLY A 575 -9.20 14.11 11.92
CA GLY A 575 -9.20 15.07 13.02
C GLY A 575 -10.06 16.30 12.73
N ILE A 576 -9.93 16.88 11.53
CA ILE A 576 -10.75 18.01 11.06
C ILE A 576 -12.23 17.63 11.00
N PHE A 577 -12.56 16.44 10.50
CA PHE A 577 -13.94 15.94 10.43
C PHE A 577 -14.59 15.91 11.82
N PHE A 578 -13.92 15.31 12.80
CA PHE A 578 -14.43 15.24 14.16
C PHE A 578 -14.52 16.60 14.86
N ALA A 579 -13.63 17.53 14.51
CA ALA A 579 -13.62 18.87 15.08
C ALA A 579 -14.76 19.76 14.55
N THR A 580 -15.10 19.61 13.27
CA THR A 580 -15.98 20.55 12.55
C THR A 580 -17.41 20.06 12.38
N ARG A 581 -17.67 18.74 12.45
CA ARG A 581 -19.02 18.17 12.32
C ARG A 581 -20.01 18.82 13.30
N ALA A 582 -21.26 18.99 12.86
CA ALA A 582 -22.34 19.38 13.75
C ALA A 582 -22.48 18.37 14.91
N LYS A 583 -22.70 18.87 16.13
CA LYS A 583 -23.05 18.01 17.26
C LYS A 583 -24.44 17.42 17.00
N LEU A 584 -24.51 16.11 16.83
CA LEU A 584 -25.78 15.41 16.76
C LEU A 584 -26.40 15.43 18.17
N LYS A 585 -27.57 16.05 18.32
CA LYS A 585 -28.43 15.81 19.48
C LYS A 585 -29.10 14.47 19.23
N ILE A 586 -28.48 13.39 19.68
CA ILE A 586 -29.15 12.10 19.74
C ILE A 586 -30.12 12.23 20.91
N ASN A 587 -31.37 12.58 20.64
CA ASN A 587 -32.41 12.35 21.63
C ASN A 587 -32.48 10.82 21.80
N PRO A 588 -32.30 10.28 23.02
CA PRO A 588 -32.55 8.86 23.22
C PRO A 588 -33.97 8.56 22.72
N PRO A 589 -34.21 7.37 22.15
CA PRO A 589 -35.56 6.99 21.76
C PRO A 589 -36.42 7.11 23.01
N THR A 590 -37.31 8.11 23.02
CA THR A 590 -38.31 8.26 24.07
C THR A 590 -39.06 6.95 24.07
N GLY A 591 -38.91 6.19 25.16
CA GLY A 591 -39.60 4.91 25.35
C GLY A 591 -41.08 5.13 25.13
N GLY A 592 -41.55 4.73 23.96
CA GLY A 592 -42.97 4.63 23.68
C GLY A 592 -43.49 3.50 24.55
N LYS A 593 -44.08 3.85 25.69
CA LYS A 593 -45.15 3.04 26.27
C LYS A 593 -46.24 2.99 25.19
N ARG A 594 -46.31 1.86 24.50
CA ARG A 594 -47.55 1.38 23.90
C ARG A 594 -48.17 0.40 24.86
#